data_AF-A0A356PCL2-F1
#
_entry.id   AF-A0A356PCL2-F1
#
_cell.length_a   1.000
_cell.length_b   1.000
_cell.length_c   1.000
_cell.angle_alpha   90.00
_cell.angle_beta   90.00
_cell.angle_gamma   90.00
#
_symmetry.space_group_name_H-M   'P 1'
#
loop_
_entity.id
_entity.type
_entity.pdbx_description
1 polymer ?
#
loop_
_entity_poly.entity_id
_entity_poly.type
_entity_poly.pdbx_seq_one_letter_code
_entity_poly.pdbx_strand_id
1 'polypeptide(L)'
;MNHERTCKIKIVENGPYIVTGSVPLYEKNIVSKGKITELEDGRELHQAEKYALCRCGKSENAPFCDGAHIKVGFNGVEKASREKFEDRAVRIEGPNLDLLDDHRCAYARLCHKKDGKAWRLTKKSDNPEFREEAIIAASECPAGRIVAYDKTGKAIETEYEPSIEILQDPEQQAKASLSVKGNIPIESAEGFIYEIRNRVTLCRCGKSKIKPFCDASHIDADRLKAAGFDV
;
A
#
# COMPACT_ATOMS: atom_id res chain seq x y z
N MET A 1 -14.28 -3.70 -22.85
CA MET A 1 -14.55 -5.14 -22.65
C MET A 1 -14.42 -5.43 -21.17
N ASN A 2 -15.54 -5.55 -20.45
CA ASN A 2 -15.56 -6.00 -19.05
C ASN A 2 -15.15 -7.47 -19.01
N HIS A 3 -13.87 -7.73 -18.79
CA HIS A 3 -13.51 -9.02 -18.22
C HIS A 3 -13.96 -8.94 -16.77
N GLU A 4 -15.01 -9.68 -16.39
CA GLU A 4 -15.25 -9.99 -14.98
C GLU A 4 -13.94 -10.55 -14.44
N ARG A 5 -13.22 -9.75 -13.63
CA ARG A 5 -11.98 -10.20 -13.02
C ARG A 5 -12.35 -11.35 -12.09
N THR A 6 -11.70 -12.49 -12.30
CA THR A 6 -11.92 -13.71 -11.53
C THR A 6 -11.38 -13.62 -10.10
N CYS A 7 -10.54 -12.62 -9.81
CA CYS A 7 -9.99 -12.38 -8.49
C CYS A 7 -10.61 -11.18 -7.77
N LYS A 8 -10.69 -11.26 -6.44
CA LYS A 8 -11.14 -10.18 -5.56
C LYS A 8 -10.66 -10.36 -4.13
N ILE A 9 -10.76 -9.29 -3.35
CA ILE A 9 -10.59 -9.30 -1.90
C ILE A 9 -11.92 -8.91 -1.26
N LYS A 10 -12.52 -9.80 -0.47
CA LYS A 10 -13.69 -9.50 0.37
C LYS A 10 -13.25 -9.22 1.80
N ILE A 11 -13.71 -8.12 2.36
CA ILE A 11 -13.54 -7.79 3.77
C ILE A 11 -14.65 -8.48 4.55
N VAL A 12 -14.27 -9.28 5.56
CA VAL A 12 -15.23 -9.87 6.51
C VAL A 12 -15.39 -8.91 7.68
N GLU A 13 -16.63 -8.61 8.06
CA GLU A 13 -16.94 -7.77 9.22
C GLU A 13 -16.19 -8.26 10.45
N ASN A 14 -15.42 -7.38 11.11
CA ASN A 14 -14.58 -7.69 12.27
C ASN A 14 -13.63 -8.91 12.10
N GLY A 15 -13.40 -9.31 10.84
CA GLY A 15 -12.68 -10.52 10.48
C GLY A 15 -11.54 -10.28 9.48
N PRO A 16 -11.08 -11.34 8.80
CA PRO A 16 -9.97 -11.28 7.86
C PRO A 16 -10.33 -10.63 6.52
N TYR A 17 -9.32 -10.49 5.67
CA TYR A 17 -9.53 -10.34 4.23
C TYR A 17 -9.59 -11.74 3.59
N ILE A 18 -10.63 -12.01 2.82
CA ILE A 18 -10.75 -13.25 2.03
C ILE A 18 -10.34 -12.93 0.60
N VAL A 19 -9.27 -13.56 0.13
CA VAL A 19 -8.75 -13.42 -1.23
C VAL A 19 -9.19 -14.64 -2.03
N THR A 20 -9.70 -14.42 -3.25
CA THR A 20 -10.13 -15.46 -4.18
C THR A 20 -9.55 -15.22 -5.57
N GLY A 21 -9.42 -16.28 -6.37
CA GLY A 21 -9.00 -16.21 -7.78
C GLY A 21 -7.50 -16.40 -7.98
N SER A 22 -6.86 -17.24 -7.16
CA SER A 22 -5.45 -17.64 -7.32
C SER A 22 -4.46 -16.48 -7.37
N VAL A 23 -4.72 -15.42 -6.58
CA VAL A 23 -3.85 -14.24 -6.51
C VAL A 23 -2.52 -14.64 -5.86
N PRO A 24 -1.37 -14.50 -6.56
CA PRO A 24 -0.05 -14.80 -6.00
C PRO A 24 0.25 -13.97 -4.75
N LEU A 25 0.85 -14.62 -3.75
CA LEU A 25 1.17 -14.05 -2.46
C LEU A 25 2.67 -14.12 -2.18
N TYR A 26 3.31 -12.99 -1.94
CA TYR A 26 4.75 -12.92 -1.66
C TYR A 26 5.01 -12.25 -0.31
N GLU A 27 6.14 -12.54 0.33
CA GLU A 27 6.63 -11.72 1.44
C GLU A 27 7.77 -10.84 0.92
N LYS A 28 7.79 -9.56 1.32
CA LYS A 28 8.85 -8.60 0.97
C LYS A 28 9.32 -7.87 2.21
N ASN A 29 10.62 -7.72 2.36
CA ASN A 29 11.26 -6.95 3.42
C ASN A 29 11.62 -5.55 2.90
N ILE A 30 11.20 -4.52 3.63
CA ILE A 30 11.62 -3.15 3.39
C ILE A 30 13.04 -3.01 3.95
N VAL A 31 14.01 -2.74 3.07
CA VAL A 31 15.43 -2.65 3.43
C VAL A 31 16.00 -1.31 3.01
N SER A 32 16.64 -0.61 3.95
CA SER A 32 17.35 0.63 3.69
C SER A 32 18.73 0.36 3.11
N LYS A 33 19.01 0.91 1.93
CA LYS A 33 20.32 0.85 1.24
C LYS A 33 20.87 2.26 1.11
N GLY A 34 21.54 2.73 2.17
CA GLY A 34 22.05 4.11 2.24
C GLY A 34 20.91 5.13 2.24
N LYS A 35 20.76 5.90 1.15
CA LYS A 35 19.71 6.94 1.03
C LYS A 35 18.41 6.45 0.41
N ILE A 36 18.39 5.23 -0.11
CA ILE A 36 17.22 4.64 -0.78
C ILE A 36 16.69 3.44 0.01
N THR A 37 15.50 3.03 -0.37
CA THR A 37 14.85 1.83 0.17
C THR A 37 14.52 0.90 -0.99
N GLU A 38 14.69 -0.40 -0.77
CA GLU A 38 14.38 -1.46 -1.72
C GLU A 38 13.51 -2.53 -1.05
N LEU A 39 12.90 -3.37 -1.88
CA LEU A 39 12.16 -4.55 -1.42
C LEU A 39 12.96 -5.81 -1.73
N GLU A 40 13.38 -6.52 -0.69
CA GLU A 40 14.01 -7.84 -0.82
C GLU A 40 12.98 -8.95 -0.60
N ASP A 41 13.19 -10.12 -1.19
CA ASP A 41 12.34 -11.28 -0.95
C ASP A 41 12.38 -11.70 0.53
N GLY A 42 11.21 -12.02 1.06
CA GLY A 42 11.03 -12.62 2.37
C GLY A 42 10.92 -14.14 2.28
N ARG A 43 10.28 -14.75 3.27
CA ARG A 43 10.05 -16.20 3.25
C ARG A 43 9.02 -16.57 2.18
N GLU A 44 9.10 -17.82 1.74
CA GLU A 44 8.06 -18.41 0.91
C GLU A 44 6.74 -18.52 1.68
N LEU A 45 5.65 -18.18 0.98
CA LEU A 45 4.30 -18.27 1.52
C LEU A 45 3.50 -19.32 0.75
N HIS A 46 2.62 -20.02 1.47
CA HIS A 46 1.72 -20.99 0.86
C HIS A 46 0.78 -20.30 -0.15
N GLN A 47 0.73 -20.85 -1.36
CA GLN A 47 -0.17 -20.39 -2.42
C GLN A 47 -1.45 -21.23 -2.43
N ALA A 48 -2.59 -20.58 -2.64
CA ALA A 48 -3.88 -21.25 -2.76
C ALA A 48 -4.82 -20.43 -3.65
N GLU A 49 -5.84 -21.08 -4.23
CA GLU A 49 -6.90 -20.40 -5.00
C GLU A 49 -7.67 -19.39 -4.15
N LYS A 50 -7.88 -19.73 -2.88
CA LYS A 50 -8.58 -18.94 -1.88
C LYS A 50 -7.86 -19.01 -0.55
N TYR A 51 -7.63 -17.87 0.09
CA TYR A 51 -6.98 -17.79 1.39
C TYR A 51 -7.47 -16.59 2.22
N ALA A 52 -7.25 -16.65 3.53
CA ALA A 52 -7.66 -15.61 4.47
C ALA A 52 -6.44 -14.91 5.08
N LEU A 53 -6.32 -13.60 4.89
CA LEU A 53 -5.23 -12.79 5.45
C LEU A 53 -5.67 -12.10 6.75
N CYS A 54 -4.79 -12.13 7.75
CA CYS A 54 -5.02 -11.50 9.04
C CYS A 54 -5.15 -9.98 8.90
N ARG A 55 -6.20 -9.43 9.52
CA ARG A 55 -6.48 -7.99 9.58
C ARG A 55 -6.32 -7.40 10.98
N CYS A 56 -6.40 -8.23 12.02
CA CYS A 56 -6.39 -7.82 13.43
C CYS A 56 -4.97 -7.67 14.03
N GLY A 57 -3.93 -8.17 13.35
CA GLY A 57 -2.55 -8.13 13.82
C GLY A 57 -2.18 -9.15 14.90
N LYS A 58 -3.11 -10.02 15.31
CA LYS A 58 -2.96 -10.95 16.44
C LYS A 58 -2.85 -12.43 16.04
N SER A 59 -2.83 -12.73 14.75
CA SER A 59 -2.60 -14.10 14.28
C SER A 59 -1.19 -14.57 14.65
N GLU A 60 -1.13 -15.79 15.17
CA GLU A 60 0.09 -16.56 15.42
C GLU A 60 0.59 -17.23 14.13
N ASN A 61 -0.31 -17.45 13.16
CA ASN A 61 0.01 -17.94 11.82
C ASN A 61 0.07 -16.81 10.77
N ALA A 62 0.52 -15.61 11.17
CA ALA A 62 0.61 -14.47 10.25
C ALA A 62 1.50 -14.81 9.04
N PRO A 63 1.15 -14.41 7.80
CA PRO A 63 0.13 -13.43 7.43
C PRO A 63 -1.30 -13.96 7.39
N PHE A 64 -1.52 -15.26 7.55
CA PHE A 64 -2.82 -15.89 7.43
C PHE A 64 -3.67 -15.66 8.68
N CYS A 65 -4.99 -15.72 8.53
CA CYS A 65 -5.92 -15.67 9.64
C CYS A 65 -6.05 -17.05 10.31
N ASP A 66 -6.00 -17.06 11.63
CA ASP A 66 -6.14 -18.25 12.49
C ASP A 66 -7.33 -18.16 13.46
N GLY A 67 -8.18 -17.12 13.30
CA GLY A 67 -9.34 -16.88 14.16
C GLY A 67 -9.06 -16.01 15.39
N ALA A 68 -7.82 -15.55 15.63
CA ALA A 68 -7.47 -14.72 16.78
C ALA A 68 -8.34 -13.45 16.92
N HIS A 69 -8.85 -12.91 15.81
CA HIS A 69 -9.72 -11.73 15.77
C HIS A 69 -11.00 -11.87 16.63
N ILE A 70 -11.54 -13.08 16.78
CA ILE A 70 -12.70 -13.35 17.64
C ILE A 70 -12.32 -13.18 19.10
N LYS A 71 -11.22 -13.85 19.51
CA LYS A 71 -10.74 -13.84 20.90
C LYS A 71 -10.37 -12.44 21.39
N VAL A 72 -9.77 -11.62 20.52
CA VAL A 72 -9.35 -10.26 20.87
C VAL A 72 -10.44 -9.21 20.66
N GLY A 73 -11.65 -9.60 20.24
CA GLY A 73 -12.74 -8.66 19.97
C GLY A 73 -12.36 -7.60 18.93
N PHE A 74 -11.73 -8.02 17.82
CA PHE A 74 -11.20 -7.08 16.84
C PHE A 74 -12.30 -6.18 16.26
N ASN A 75 -12.15 -4.87 16.45
CA ASN A 75 -12.97 -3.88 15.79
C ASN A 75 -12.37 -3.52 14.42
N GLY A 76 -12.96 -4.10 13.38
CA GLY A 76 -12.55 -3.99 11.99
C GLY A 76 -13.34 -2.99 11.15
N VAL A 77 -14.14 -2.12 11.78
CA VAL A 77 -15.02 -1.15 11.09
C VAL A 77 -14.24 -0.37 10.03
N GLU A 78 -14.72 -0.41 8.79
CA GLU A 78 -14.22 0.39 7.69
C GLU A 78 -14.53 1.89 7.91
N LYS A 79 -13.49 2.73 7.83
CA LYS A 79 -13.52 4.18 8.01
C LYS A 79 -12.97 4.96 6.81
N ALA A 80 -12.47 4.26 5.79
CA ALA A 80 -11.92 4.88 4.60
C ALA A 80 -12.98 5.69 3.83
N SER A 81 -12.57 6.81 3.24
CA SER A 81 -13.40 7.54 2.27
C SER A 81 -13.78 6.63 1.09
N ARG A 82 -14.98 6.83 0.57
CA ARG A 82 -15.50 6.18 -0.65
C ARG A 82 -15.29 7.02 -1.91
N GLU A 83 -14.73 8.23 -1.78
CA GLU A 83 -14.40 9.13 -2.89
C GLU A 83 -13.30 8.54 -3.77
N LYS A 84 -13.22 8.96 -5.04
CA LYS A 84 -12.16 8.52 -5.97
C LYS A 84 -10.85 9.23 -5.68
N PHE A 85 -9.76 8.70 -6.22
CA PHE A 85 -8.40 9.21 -6.02
C PHE A 85 -8.27 10.66 -6.44
N GLU A 86 -8.81 10.99 -7.59
CA GLU A 86 -8.69 12.32 -8.17
C GLU A 86 -9.49 13.37 -7.38
N ASP A 87 -10.56 12.96 -6.68
CA ASP A 87 -11.37 13.85 -5.85
C ASP A 87 -10.69 14.19 -4.52
N ARG A 88 -9.90 13.23 -3.98
CA ARG A 88 -9.21 13.36 -2.68
C ARG A 88 -7.76 13.84 -2.78
N ALA A 89 -7.14 13.71 -3.95
CA ALA A 89 -5.73 14.01 -4.15
C ALA A 89 -5.49 15.49 -4.45
N VAL A 90 -4.40 16.03 -3.90
CA VAL A 90 -3.91 17.36 -4.25
C VAL A 90 -2.87 17.26 -5.37
N ARG A 91 -2.89 18.23 -6.29
CA ARG A 91 -1.89 18.33 -7.36
C ARG A 91 -0.68 19.13 -6.90
N ILE A 92 0.51 18.55 -7.08
CA ILE A 92 1.79 19.23 -7.01
C ILE A 92 2.31 19.42 -8.43
N GLU A 93 2.42 20.67 -8.85
CA GLU A 93 2.89 21.02 -10.19
C GLU A 93 4.42 21.07 -10.24
N GLY A 94 4.99 20.51 -11.31
CA GLY A 94 6.39 20.65 -11.69
C GLY A 94 6.55 21.11 -13.14
N PRO A 95 7.75 21.43 -13.63
CA PRO A 95 7.92 21.92 -15.01
C PRO A 95 7.46 20.93 -16.11
N ASN A 96 7.85 19.66 -16.03
CA ASN A 96 7.56 18.64 -17.05
C ASN A 96 6.79 17.42 -16.52
N LEU A 97 6.40 17.45 -15.24
CA LEU A 97 5.72 16.37 -14.55
C LEU A 97 4.87 16.95 -13.42
N ASP A 98 3.65 16.44 -13.25
CA ASP A 98 2.83 16.67 -12.07
C ASP A 98 2.81 15.44 -11.17
N LEU A 99 2.50 15.64 -9.89
CA LEU A 99 2.30 14.57 -8.93
C LEU A 99 0.99 14.79 -8.19
N LEU A 100 0.10 13.81 -8.20
CA LEU A 100 -1.05 13.80 -7.31
C LEU A 100 -0.68 13.11 -6.00
N ASP A 101 -1.18 13.61 -4.87
CA ASP A 101 -0.94 13.06 -3.52
C ASP A 101 -2.24 13.03 -2.70
N ASP A 102 -2.69 11.86 -2.25
CA ASP A 102 -3.88 11.71 -1.38
C ASP A 102 -3.56 11.51 0.11
N HIS A 103 -2.30 11.69 0.49
CA HIS A 103 -1.79 11.62 1.86
C HIS A 103 -1.87 10.26 2.58
N ARG A 104 -2.38 9.18 1.96
CA ARG A 104 -2.49 7.85 2.59
C ARG A 104 -1.16 7.08 2.57
N CYS A 105 -0.31 7.33 3.56
CA CYS A 105 1.03 6.74 3.64
C CYS A 105 1.04 5.35 4.30
N ALA A 106 1.76 4.39 3.71
CA ALA A 106 2.05 3.10 4.33
C ALA A 106 3.46 3.00 4.94
N TYR A 107 4.23 4.09 4.95
CA TYR A 107 5.58 4.19 5.52
C TYR A 107 6.64 3.23 4.93
N ALA A 108 6.44 2.77 3.69
CA ALA A 108 7.40 1.88 3.01
C ALA A 108 8.67 2.58 2.52
N ARG A 109 8.75 3.91 2.57
CA ARG A 109 9.92 4.75 2.21
C ARG A 109 10.44 4.64 0.76
N LEU A 110 9.81 3.86 -0.11
CA LEU A 110 10.15 3.73 -1.55
C LEU A 110 10.03 5.03 -2.37
N CYS A 111 9.32 6.03 -1.86
CA CYS A 111 9.25 7.36 -2.48
C CYS A 111 10.47 8.26 -2.21
N HIS A 112 11.44 7.77 -1.42
CA HIS A 112 12.73 8.41 -1.21
C HIS A 112 13.75 7.83 -2.19
N LYS A 113 14.30 8.69 -3.05
CA LYS A 113 15.34 8.33 -4.03
C LYS A 113 16.65 9.01 -3.70
N LYS A 114 17.70 8.62 -4.42
CA LYS A 114 19.07 9.07 -4.22
C LYS A 114 19.16 10.59 -4.21
N ASP A 115 18.47 11.21 -5.16
CA ASP A 115 18.43 12.66 -5.33
C ASP A 115 17.18 13.30 -4.71
N GLY A 116 16.54 12.64 -3.75
CA GLY A 116 15.53 13.21 -2.88
C GLY A 116 14.16 12.54 -2.98
N LYS A 117 13.17 13.16 -2.35
CA LYS A 117 11.81 12.62 -2.29
C LYS A 117 11.02 12.97 -3.56
N ALA A 118 10.06 12.13 -3.93
CA ALA A 118 9.19 12.29 -5.11
C ALA A 118 8.74 13.74 -5.33
N TRP A 119 8.18 14.41 -4.32
CA TRP A 119 7.71 15.81 -4.42
C TRP A 119 8.79 16.82 -4.82
N ARG A 120 10.02 16.68 -4.29
CA ARG A 120 11.13 17.58 -4.64
C ARG A 120 11.58 17.34 -6.07
N LEU A 121 11.65 16.07 -6.46
CA LEU A 121 12.04 15.64 -7.80
C LEU A 121 11.03 16.14 -8.83
N THR A 122 9.72 16.01 -8.57
CA THR A 122 8.65 16.55 -9.41
C THR A 122 8.81 18.05 -9.64
N LYS A 123 9.04 18.83 -8.58
CA LYS A 123 9.24 20.29 -8.66
C LYS A 123 10.47 20.71 -9.49
N LYS A 124 11.39 19.78 -9.77
CA LYS A 124 12.59 19.97 -10.59
C LYS A 124 12.62 19.05 -11.81
N SER A 125 11.43 18.71 -12.33
CA SER A 125 11.27 17.81 -13.49
C SER A 125 11.70 18.40 -14.83
N ASP A 126 12.15 19.66 -14.85
CA ASP A 126 12.93 20.23 -15.95
C ASP A 126 14.27 19.49 -16.15
N ASN A 127 14.83 18.93 -15.07
CA ASN A 127 15.91 17.95 -15.16
C ASN A 127 15.34 16.56 -15.55
N PRO A 128 15.77 15.96 -16.68
CA PRO A 128 15.27 14.65 -17.12
C PRO A 128 15.50 13.51 -16.13
N GLU A 129 16.63 13.50 -15.41
CA GLU A 129 16.94 12.46 -14.42
C GLU A 129 15.99 12.56 -13.22
N PHE A 130 15.72 13.78 -12.74
CA PHE A 130 14.78 13.98 -11.63
C PHE A 130 13.34 13.67 -12.03
N ARG A 131 12.97 13.95 -13.28
CA ARG A 131 11.67 13.53 -13.82
C ARG A 131 11.53 12.02 -13.77
N GLU A 132 12.53 11.28 -14.22
CA GLU A 132 12.50 9.82 -14.22
C GLU A 132 12.47 9.25 -12.80
N GLU A 133 13.34 9.73 -11.90
CA GLU A 133 13.31 9.31 -10.50
C GLU A 133 11.97 9.61 -9.81
N ALA A 134 11.32 10.73 -10.13
CA ALA A 134 10.00 11.06 -9.61
C ALA A 134 8.92 10.07 -10.08
N ILE A 135 8.97 9.65 -11.35
CA ILE A 135 8.05 8.65 -11.90
C ILE A 135 8.26 7.30 -11.21
N ILE A 136 9.51 6.85 -11.08
CA ILE A 136 9.85 5.60 -10.37
C ILE A 136 9.39 5.67 -8.91
N ALA A 137 9.68 6.76 -8.21
CA ALA A 137 9.27 6.97 -6.83
C ALA A 137 7.74 6.96 -6.64
N ALA A 138 7.00 7.52 -7.60
CA ALA A 138 5.56 7.48 -7.61
C ALA A 138 5.05 6.05 -7.82
N SER A 139 5.50 5.38 -8.90
CA SER A 139 5.10 4.02 -9.27
C SER A 139 5.40 2.98 -8.18
N GLU A 140 6.52 3.11 -7.47
CA GLU A 140 6.90 2.19 -6.40
C GLU A 140 6.19 2.45 -5.06
N CYS A 141 5.47 3.57 -4.90
CA CYS A 141 4.73 3.84 -3.66
C CYS A 141 3.62 2.78 -3.46
N PRO A 142 3.75 1.80 -2.55
CA PRO A 142 2.84 0.66 -2.51
C PRO A 142 1.41 1.06 -2.16
N ALA A 143 1.25 2.16 -1.41
CA ALA A 143 -0.05 2.69 -1.03
C ALA A 143 -0.84 3.28 -2.20
N GLY A 144 -0.21 3.52 -3.36
CA GLY A 144 -0.82 4.27 -4.45
C GLY A 144 -1.15 5.72 -4.06
N ARG A 145 -0.51 6.24 -3.00
CA ARG A 145 -0.69 7.59 -2.45
C ARG A 145 -0.35 8.65 -3.47
N ILE A 146 0.76 8.43 -4.16
CA ILE A 146 1.32 9.35 -5.13
C ILE A 146 1.28 8.75 -6.53
N VAL A 147 0.85 9.55 -7.51
CA VAL A 147 0.78 9.16 -8.91
C VAL A 147 1.32 10.29 -9.77
N ALA A 148 2.26 9.96 -10.65
CA ALA A 148 2.82 10.90 -11.61
C ALA A 148 1.83 11.13 -12.76
N TYR A 149 1.74 12.37 -13.23
CA TYR A 149 0.92 12.74 -14.39
C TYR A 149 1.79 13.52 -15.38
N ASP A 150 1.63 13.23 -16.67
CA ASP A 150 2.20 14.09 -17.70
C ASP A 150 1.42 15.41 -17.82
N LYS A 151 1.96 16.32 -18.63
CA LYS A 151 1.36 17.65 -18.86
C LYS A 151 0.09 17.63 -19.71
N THR A 152 -0.27 16.48 -20.29
CA THR A 152 -1.57 16.29 -20.96
C THR A 152 -2.65 15.85 -19.99
N GLY A 153 -2.30 15.56 -18.74
CA GLY A 153 -3.22 15.07 -17.71
C GLY A 153 -3.35 13.55 -17.69
N LYS A 154 -2.45 12.80 -18.35
CA LYS A 154 -2.45 11.34 -18.32
C LYS A 154 -1.58 10.82 -17.16
N ALA A 155 -2.13 9.90 -16.38
CA ALA A 155 -1.38 9.19 -15.33
C ALA A 155 -0.24 8.36 -15.93
N ILE A 156 0.91 8.38 -15.27
CA ILE A 156 2.10 7.59 -15.57
C ILE A 156 2.29 6.61 -14.41
N GLU A 157 2.02 5.34 -14.67
CA GLU A 157 2.18 4.27 -13.69
C GLU A 157 2.75 3.02 -14.36
N THR A 158 3.52 2.24 -13.60
CA THR A 158 3.84 0.86 -13.97
C THR A 158 2.56 0.03 -13.94
N GLU A 159 2.31 -0.74 -15.00
CA GLU A 159 1.24 -1.73 -15.00
C GLU A 159 1.66 -2.95 -14.19
N TYR A 160 0.77 -3.42 -13.31
CA TYR A 160 1.01 -4.61 -12.50
C TYR A 160 0.03 -5.71 -12.83
N GLU A 161 0.53 -6.95 -12.81
CA GLU A 161 -0.32 -8.13 -12.72
C GLU A 161 -0.91 -8.29 -11.30
N PRO A 162 -2.10 -8.90 -11.15
CA PRO A 162 -2.70 -9.17 -9.84
C PRO A 162 -1.75 -9.91 -8.92
N SER A 163 -1.43 -9.32 -7.77
CA SER A 163 -0.61 -9.94 -6.73
C SER A 163 -0.78 -9.23 -5.39
N ILE A 164 -0.41 -9.92 -4.30
CA ILE A 164 -0.34 -9.34 -2.96
C ILE A 164 1.06 -9.57 -2.39
N GLU A 165 1.69 -8.50 -1.92
CA GLU A 165 2.95 -8.57 -1.18
C GLU A 165 2.70 -8.25 0.30
N ILE A 166 3.07 -9.17 1.18
CA ILE A 166 3.15 -8.97 2.62
C ILE A 166 4.41 -8.16 2.91
N LEU A 167 4.26 -6.86 3.15
CA LEU A 167 5.37 -6.00 3.51
C LEU A 167 5.72 -6.20 4.99
N GLN A 168 7.00 -6.44 5.25
CA GLN A 168 7.62 -6.46 6.57
C GLN A 168 8.61 -5.30 6.66
N ASP A 169 8.75 -4.71 7.84
CA ASP A 169 9.76 -3.69 8.11
C ASP A 169 10.61 -4.16 9.30
N PRO A 170 11.64 -5.00 9.07
CA PRO A 170 12.47 -5.54 10.14
C PRO A 170 13.22 -4.45 10.91
N GLU A 171 13.68 -3.40 10.24
CA GLU A 171 14.38 -2.25 10.85
C GLU A 171 13.48 -1.55 11.88
N GLN A 172 12.19 -1.41 11.59
CA GLN A 172 11.22 -0.84 12.53
C GLN A 172 10.57 -1.89 13.45
N GLN A 173 10.95 -3.17 13.30
CA GLN A 173 10.32 -4.32 13.94
C GLN A 173 8.80 -4.32 13.78
N ALA A 174 8.32 -3.99 12.58
CA ALA A 174 6.90 -3.77 12.32
C ALA A 174 6.36 -4.74 11.26
N LYS A 175 5.20 -5.32 11.56
CA LYS A 175 4.35 -6.02 10.58
C LYS A 175 3.64 -4.93 9.76
N ALA A 176 4.22 -4.53 8.62
CA ALA A 176 3.82 -3.32 7.91
C ALA A 176 2.42 -3.40 7.28
N SER A 177 2.31 -3.68 5.98
CA SER A 177 1.03 -3.62 5.25
C SER A 177 0.91 -4.73 4.22
N LEU A 178 -0.30 -4.93 3.69
CA LEU A 178 -0.53 -5.76 2.51
C LEU A 178 -0.52 -4.85 1.30
N SER A 179 0.48 -4.95 0.42
CA SER A 179 0.55 -4.23 -0.84
C SER A 179 -0.22 -5.01 -1.90
N VAL A 180 -1.38 -4.51 -2.30
CA VAL A 180 -2.27 -5.13 -3.28
C VAL A 180 -2.02 -4.44 -4.63
N LYS A 181 -1.68 -5.22 -5.66
CA LYS A 181 -1.30 -4.72 -6.99
C LYS A 181 -2.19 -5.32 -8.08
N GLY A 182 -2.22 -4.67 -9.23
CA GLY A 182 -2.86 -5.18 -10.45
C GLY A 182 -4.37 -5.07 -10.44
N ASN A 183 -4.90 -3.97 -9.89
CA ASN A 183 -6.31 -3.62 -10.01
C ASN A 183 -7.27 -4.69 -9.43
N ILE A 184 -6.87 -5.36 -8.34
CA ILE A 184 -7.72 -6.33 -7.65
C ILE A 184 -8.90 -5.59 -6.97
N PRO A 185 -10.17 -5.93 -7.26
CA PRO A 185 -11.32 -5.34 -6.59
C PRO A 185 -11.34 -5.63 -5.09
N ILE A 186 -11.68 -4.61 -4.29
CA ILE A 186 -11.83 -4.73 -2.83
C ILE A 186 -13.28 -4.46 -2.46
N GLU A 187 -13.94 -5.49 -1.97
CA GLU A 187 -15.34 -5.46 -1.53
C GLU A 187 -15.38 -5.32 0.00
N SER A 188 -16.01 -4.25 0.49
CA SER A 188 -16.28 -4.04 1.93
C SER A 188 -17.19 -5.11 2.52
N ALA A 189 -17.28 -5.17 3.86
CA ALA A 189 -18.21 -6.06 4.55
C ALA A 189 -19.66 -5.90 4.05
N GLU A 190 -20.09 -4.65 3.83
CA GLU A 190 -21.43 -4.28 3.35
C GLU A 190 -21.65 -4.49 1.83
N GLY A 191 -20.64 -4.93 1.09
CA GLY A 191 -20.74 -5.17 -0.36
C GLY A 191 -20.41 -3.97 -1.25
N PHE A 192 -20.10 -2.81 -0.68
CA PHE A 192 -19.56 -1.68 -1.44
C PHE A 192 -18.17 -2.03 -2.02
N ILE A 193 -17.96 -1.75 -3.31
CA ILE A 193 -16.68 -1.91 -4.00
C ILE A 193 -15.91 -0.59 -3.94
N TYR A 194 -14.75 -0.58 -3.29
CA TYR A 194 -13.85 0.57 -3.33
C TYR A 194 -13.35 0.81 -4.76
N GLU A 195 -12.95 2.05 -5.05
CA GLU A 195 -12.30 2.41 -6.31
C GLU A 195 -11.21 1.38 -6.66
N ILE A 196 -11.34 0.78 -7.85
CA ILE A 196 -10.35 -0.17 -8.35
C ILE A 196 -9.12 0.63 -8.78
N ARG A 197 -7.99 0.36 -8.15
CA ARG A 197 -6.73 1.09 -8.32
C ARG A 197 -5.62 0.14 -8.74
N ASN A 198 -4.65 0.65 -9.50
CA ASN A 198 -3.47 -0.08 -9.92
C ASN A 198 -2.72 -0.73 -8.73
N ARG A 199 -2.61 -0.01 -7.62
CA ARG A 199 -2.15 -0.54 -6.33
C ARG A 199 -2.74 0.21 -5.14
N VAL A 200 -2.87 -0.46 -4.00
CA VAL A 200 -3.23 0.10 -2.69
C VAL A 200 -2.56 -0.70 -1.57
N THR A 201 -2.54 -0.15 -0.35
CA THR A 201 -2.14 -0.93 0.83
C THR A 201 -3.30 -1.15 1.80
N LEU A 202 -3.48 -2.38 2.25
CA LEU A 202 -4.44 -2.74 3.29
C LEU A 202 -3.75 -2.86 4.66
N CYS A 203 -4.46 -2.42 5.70
CA CYS A 203 -4.04 -2.55 7.08
C CYS A 203 -4.12 -4.02 7.51
N ARG A 204 -3.03 -4.55 8.07
CA ARG A 204 -2.99 -5.88 8.71
C ARG A 204 -2.63 -5.86 10.20
N CYS A 205 -2.26 -4.70 10.72
CA CYS A 205 -1.85 -4.54 12.12
C CYS A 205 -3.03 -4.32 13.08
N GLY A 206 -4.24 -4.09 12.57
CA GLY A 206 -5.44 -3.78 13.34
C GLY A 206 -5.55 -2.32 13.82
N LYS A 207 -4.49 -1.50 13.69
CA LYS A 207 -4.42 -0.16 14.31
C LYS A 207 -4.83 1.00 13.40
N SER A 208 -4.97 0.80 12.09
CA SER A 208 -5.28 1.90 11.15
C SER A 208 -6.55 2.66 11.55
N LYS A 209 -6.50 3.98 11.41
CA LYS A 209 -7.63 4.90 11.62
C LYS A 209 -8.47 5.05 10.36
N ILE A 210 -7.98 4.62 9.21
CA ILE A 210 -8.65 4.67 7.89
C ILE A 210 -8.88 3.26 7.30
N LYS A 211 -9.18 2.27 8.13
CA LYS A 211 -9.47 0.89 7.68
C LYS A 211 -10.44 0.90 6.49
N PRO A 212 -10.27 0.05 5.47
CA PRO A 212 -9.34 -1.07 5.43
C PRO A 212 -7.91 -0.69 5.03
N PHE A 213 -7.64 0.56 4.65
CA PHE A 213 -6.34 0.98 4.15
C PHE A 213 -5.30 1.19 5.26
N CYS A 214 -4.02 1.09 4.91
CA CYS A 214 -2.91 1.41 5.81
C CYS A 214 -2.69 2.93 5.91
N ASP A 215 -2.43 3.42 7.12
CA ASP A 215 -2.04 4.82 7.41
C ASP A 215 -0.77 4.90 8.26
N ALA A 216 0.09 3.88 8.15
CA ALA A 216 1.30 3.75 8.94
C ALA A 216 1.11 3.61 10.47
N SER A 217 -0.11 3.45 11.00
CA SER A 217 -0.33 3.21 12.45
C SER A 217 0.32 1.92 13.00
N HIS A 218 0.96 1.11 12.15
CA HIS A 218 1.79 -0.03 12.56
C HIS A 218 3.18 0.39 13.06
N ILE A 219 3.64 1.60 12.70
CA ILE A 219 4.87 2.20 13.19
C ILE A 219 4.57 2.86 14.53
N ASP A 220 5.42 2.58 15.51
CA ASP A 220 5.33 3.17 16.83
C ASP A 220 5.99 4.56 16.81
N ALA A 221 5.20 5.61 17.11
CA ALA A 221 5.67 6.99 17.08
C ALA A 221 6.79 7.24 18.11
N ASP A 222 6.78 6.51 19.23
CA ASP A 222 7.83 6.63 20.25
C ASP A 222 9.15 6.01 19.76
N ARG A 223 9.08 5.00 18.89
CA ARG A 223 10.26 4.40 18.24
C ARG A 223 10.86 5.31 17.17
N LEU A 224 10.02 6.03 16.41
CA LEU A 224 10.51 7.00 15.42
C LEU A 224 11.31 8.13 16.10
N LYS A 225 10.81 8.65 17.22
CA LYS A 225 11.52 9.63 18.04
C LYS A 225 12.82 9.07 18.63
N ALA A 226 12.79 7.84 19.15
CA ALA A 226 13.99 7.18 19.68
C ALA A 226 15.06 6.91 18.60
N ALA A 227 14.65 6.74 17.34
CA ALA A 227 15.54 6.58 16.19
C ALA A 227 15.95 7.91 15.53
N GLY A 228 15.60 9.06 16.12
CA GLY A 228 16.00 10.39 15.64
C GLY A 228 15.26 10.88 14.39
N PHE A 229 14.09 10.32 14.08
CA PHE A 229 13.23 10.82 13.02
C PHE A 229 12.18 11.77 13.60
N ASP A 230 12.11 12.98 13.04
CA ASP A 230 11.02 13.93 13.35
C ASP A 230 9.70 13.41 12.75
N VAL A 231 8.73 13.15 13.64
CA VAL A 231 7.33 12.79 13.31
C VAL A 231 6.46 14.02 13.14
#